data_AF-A0A9P5Z652-F1
#
_entry.id   AF-A0A9P5Z652-F1
#
_cell.length_a   1.000
_cell.length_b   1.000
_cell.length_c   1.000
_cell.angle_alpha   90.00
_cell.angle_beta   90.00
_cell.angle_gamma   90.00
#
_symmetry.space_group_name_H-M   'P 1'
#
loop_
_entity.id
_entity.type
_entity.pdbx_description
1 polymer ?
#
loop_
_entity_poly.entity_id
_entity_poly.type
_entity_poly.pdbx_seq_one_letter_code
_entity_poly.pdbx_strand_id
1 'polypeptide(L)'
;MTSSIATAIASHDKAAVVETIKANPTWETINELGDTFVELAKEKPYESQRLATILAELKNDPDVPLIKSLDSNRQLVEEPYSQAVNAIVLDLLKWVFSDEPPAIEPTNPYLAAALISGACVRTGLCNSSVQSGEITAGLRFEGTKWQELIPNELAEVCAIHAVLHLLAGGSRIYREEQIGYRQNEVLPALKAIAEQNVIVNPEGKQLLQAAIAEAETGFERDIPLADIWKILFP
;
A
#
# COMPACT_ATOMS: atom_id res chain seq x y z
N MET A 1 24.72 -11.53 6.86
CA MET A 1 24.26 -11.39 8.25
C MET A 1 22.92 -10.69 8.16
N THR A 2 21.84 -11.31 8.64
CA THR A 2 20.52 -10.67 8.71
C THR A 2 20.59 -9.51 9.69
N SER A 3 20.10 -8.32 9.31
CA SER A 3 20.17 -7.17 10.23
C SER A 3 19.27 -7.38 11.44
N SER A 4 19.56 -6.68 12.54
CA SER A 4 18.71 -6.71 13.74
C SER A 4 17.32 -6.17 13.44
N ILE A 5 17.22 -5.18 12.54
CA ILE A 5 15.96 -4.59 12.06
C ILE A 5 15.12 -5.64 11.31
N ALA A 6 15.74 -6.38 10.39
CA ALA A 6 15.05 -7.44 9.65
C ALA A 6 14.50 -8.53 10.57
N THR A 7 15.28 -8.91 11.58
CA THR A 7 14.84 -9.90 12.58
C THR A 7 13.68 -9.36 13.43
N ALA A 8 13.78 -8.09 13.87
CA ALA A 8 12.75 -7.45 14.69
C ALA A 8 11.42 -7.35 13.93
N ILE A 9 11.42 -6.82 12.70
CA ILE A 9 10.20 -6.71 11.88
C ILE A 9 9.60 -8.10 11.61
N ALA A 10 10.41 -9.07 11.15
CA ALA A 10 9.91 -10.40 10.80
C ALA A 10 9.36 -11.18 11.99
N SER A 11 9.81 -10.87 13.22
CA SER A 11 9.29 -11.47 14.45
C SER A 11 7.87 -11.03 14.78
N HIS A 12 7.42 -9.92 14.19
CA HIS A 12 6.16 -9.25 14.51
C HIS A 12 6.05 -8.76 15.97
N ASP A 13 7.17 -8.55 16.63
CA ASP A 13 7.24 -8.08 18.01
C ASP A 13 7.47 -6.56 18.04
N LYS A 14 6.43 -5.81 18.42
CA LYS A 14 6.51 -4.36 18.57
C LYS A 14 7.64 -3.94 19.49
N ALA A 15 7.84 -4.63 20.62
CA ALA A 15 8.89 -4.28 21.59
C ALA A 15 10.28 -4.47 20.98
N ALA A 16 10.49 -5.53 20.20
CA ALA A 16 11.75 -5.74 19.49
C ALA A 16 12.06 -4.61 18.49
N VAL A 17 11.04 -4.11 17.78
CA VAL A 17 11.21 -2.97 16.86
C VAL A 17 11.52 -1.68 17.63
N VAL A 18 10.81 -1.41 18.73
CA VAL A 18 11.08 -0.26 19.62
C VAL A 18 12.51 -0.28 20.13
N GLU A 19 12.98 -1.41 20.66
CA GLU A 19 14.35 -1.52 21.19
C GLU A 19 15.41 -1.33 20.11
N THR A 20 15.11 -1.77 18.88
CA THR A 20 15.99 -1.53 17.73
C THR A 20 16.08 -0.04 17.38
N ILE A 21 14.96 0.69 17.42
CA ILE A 21 14.95 2.15 17.20
C ILE A 21 15.68 2.86 18.35
N LYS A 22 15.44 2.48 19.62
CA LYS A 22 16.12 3.07 20.78
C LYS A 22 17.64 2.91 20.74
N ALA A 23 18.12 1.77 20.23
CA ALA A 23 19.56 1.51 20.13
C ALA A 23 20.26 2.50 19.18
N ASN A 24 19.58 2.96 18.13
CA ASN A 24 20.11 3.95 17.19
C ASN A 24 18.98 4.78 16.55
N PRO A 25 18.47 5.84 17.20
CA PRO A 25 17.27 6.54 16.74
C PRO A 25 17.61 7.57 15.65
N THR A 26 18.05 7.10 14.49
CA THR A 26 18.47 7.94 13.38
C THR A 26 17.61 7.71 12.13
N TRP A 27 17.67 8.64 11.19
CA TRP A 27 17.03 8.51 9.88
C TRP A 27 17.43 7.21 9.18
N GLU A 28 18.71 6.83 9.23
CA GLU A 28 19.21 5.61 8.61
C GLU A 28 18.53 4.36 9.17
N THR A 29 18.29 4.31 10.49
CA THR A 29 17.55 3.21 11.12
C THR A 29 16.11 3.13 10.62
N ILE A 30 15.43 4.27 10.47
CA ILE A 30 14.05 4.28 9.95
C ILE A 30 14.04 3.96 8.45
N ASN A 31 15.07 4.38 7.70
CA ASN A 31 15.20 4.04 6.29
C ASN A 31 15.38 2.52 6.11
N GLU A 32 16.28 1.91 6.87
CA GLU A 32 16.46 0.45 6.87
C GLU A 32 15.18 -0.29 7.32
N LEU A 33 14.44 0.26 8.28
CA LEU A 33 13.13 -0.26 8.70
C LEU A 33 12.13 -0.25 7.53
N GLY A 34 12.07 0.85 6.78
CA GLY A 34 11.21 0.98 5.60
C GLY A 34 11.61 0.03 4.47
N ASP A 35 12.90 -0.03 4.14
CA ASP A 35 13.45 -0.92 3.12
C ASP A 35 13.11 -2.38 3.45
N THR A 36 13.39 -2.80 4.69
CA THR A 36 13.09 -4.16 5.16
C THR A 36 11.58 -4.46 5.11
N PHE A 37 10.74 -3.50 5.51
CA PHE A 37 9.29 -3.65 5.41
C PHE A 37 8.86 -3.96 3.97
N VAL A 38 9.34 -3.19 2.99
CA VAL A 38 8.99 -3.38 1.58
C VAL A 38 9.57 -4.68 1.03
N GLU A 39 10.81 -5.06 1.39
CA GLU A 39 11.41 -6.33 0.96
C GLU A 39 10.60 -7.54 1.44
N LEU A 40 10.29 -7.59 2.75
CA LEU A 40 9.49 -8.67 3.33
C LEU A 40 8.08 -8.71 2.73
N ALA A 41 7.48 -7.54 2.52
CA ALA A 41 6.15 -7.43 1.93
C ALA A 41 6.14 -7.78 0.44
N LYS A 42 7.20 -7.51 -0.32
CA LYS A 42 7.34 -7.98 -1.71
C LYS A 42 7.49 -9.50 -1.78
N GLU A 43 8.23 -10.11 -0.85
CA GLU A 43 8.37 -11.57 -0.78
C GLU A 43 7.03 -12.25 -0.43
N LYS A 44 6.26 -11.66 0.49
CA LYS A 44 4.96 -12.18 0.94
C LYS A 44 3.91 -11.06 1.02
N PRO A 45 3.31 -10.66 -0.13
CA PRO A 45 2.38 -9.52 -0.18
C PRO A 45 1.19 -9.62 0.78
N TYR A 46 0.76 -10.83 1.11
CA TYR A 46 -0.34 -11.05 2.05
C TYR A 46 0.02 -10.77 3.52
N GLU A 47 1.30 -10.74 3.89
CA GLU A 47 1.76 -10.36 5.25
C GLU A 47 1.82 -8.83 5.44
N SER A 48 1.65 -8.05 4.37
CA SER A 48 1.81 -6.59 4.40
C SER A 48 0.95 -5.90 5.47
N GLN A 49 -0.27 -6.38 5.72
CA GLN A 49 -1.13 -5.81 6.79
C GLN A 49 -0.50 -6.02 8.16
N ARG A 50 0.01 -7.21 8.46
CA ARG A 50 0.61 -7.51 9.76
C ARG A 50 1.86 -6.68 9.99
N LEU A 51 2.72 -6.59 8.98
CA LEU A 51 3.92 -5.76 9.00
C LEU A 51 3.56 -4.27 9.17
N ALA A 52 2.59 -3.77 8.41
CA ALA A 52 2.17 -2.37 8.46
C ALA A 52 1.52 -2.00 9.80
N THR A 53 0.75 -2.92 10.41
CA THR A 53 0.14 -2.72 11.74
C THR A 53 1.20 -2.43 12.78
N ILE A 54 2.30 -3.20 12.83
CA ILE A 54 3.37 -2.98 13.81
C ILE A 54 3.95 -1.58 13.66
N LEU A 55 4.30 -1.19 12.43
CA LEU A 55 4.88 0.13 12.17
C LEU A 55 3.89 1.26 12.47
N ALA A 56 2.59 1.05 12.25
CA ALA A 56 1.54 2.02 12.55
C ALA A 56 1.35 2.21 14.06
N GLU A 57 1.39 1.13 14.84
CA GLU A 57 1.27 1.18 16.31
C GLU A 57 2.38 2.00 16.97
N LEU A 58 3.58 2.03 16.37
CA LEU A 58 4.71 2.82 16.85
C LEU A 58 4.51 4.34 16.73
N LYS A 59 3.59 4.81 15.87
CA LYS A 59 3.38 6.24 15.63
C LYS A 59 3.02 7.06 16.87
N ASN A 60 2.32 6.41 17.81
CA ASN A 60 1.85 7.03 19.05
C ASN A 60 2.45 6.37 20.28
N ASP A 61 3.46 5.51 20.10
CA ASP A 61 4.08 4.80 21.21
C ASP A 61 5.07 5.73 21.95
N PRO A 62 4.85 5.99 23.25
CA PRO A 62 5.69 6.91 24.01
C PRO A 62 7.13 6.41 24.21
N ASP A 63 7.37 5.10 24.01
CA ASP A 63 8.70 4.52 24.14
C ASP A 63 9.55 4.72 22.88
N VAL A 64 8.96 5.19 21.77
CA VAL A 64 9.70 5.48 20.54
C VAL A 64 10.34 6.87 20.65
N PRO A 65 11.68 6.96 20.60
CA PRO A 65 12.38 8.24 20.71
C PRO A 65 12.16 9.11 19.47
N LEU A 66 12.49 10.41 19.60
CA LEU A 66 12.63 11.28 18.43
C LEU A 66 13.74 10.77 17.52
N ILE A 67 13.52 10.90 16.21
CA ILE A 67 14.42 10.43 15.17
C ILE A 67 15.37 11.55 14.80
N LYS A 68 16.67 11.26 14.88
CA LYS A 68 17.76 12.18 14.59
C LYS A 68 18.14 12.13 13.12
N SER A 69 18.26 13.30 12.49
CA SER A 69 18.74 13.42 11.11
C SER A 69 19.53 14.71 10.92
N LEU A 70 20.13 14.88 9.75
CA LEU A 70 20.79 16.13 9.36
C LEU A 70 19.90 16.87 8.35
N ASP A 71 19.68 18.16 8.59
CA ASP A 71 19.00 19.02 7.61
C ASP A 71 19.91 19.36 6.41
N SER A 72 19.38 20.15 5.47
CA SER A 72 20.14 20.58 4.28
C SER A 72 21.37 21.43 4.59
N ASN A 73 21.47 22.01 5.80
CA ASN A 73 22.62 22.76 6.28
C ASN A 73 23.56 21.90 7.14
N ARG A 74 23.33 20.58 7.22
CA ARG A 74 24.06 19.63 8.07
C ARG A 74 23.92 19.90 9.57
N GLN A 75 22.83 20.54 9.98
CA GLN A 75 22.48 20.70 11.39
C GLN A 75 21.67 19.50 11.86
N LEU A 76 21.94 19.06 13.09
CA LEU A 76 21.17 18.00 13.73
C LEU A 76 19.75 18.49 13.99
N VAL A 77 18.77 17.76 13.48
CA VAL A 77 17.36 17.96 13.74
C VAL A 77 16.74 16.67 14.31
N GLU A 78 15.66 16.84 15.06
CA GLU A 78 14.90 15.74 15.66
C GLU A 78 13.44 15.85 15.24
N GLU A 79 12.86 14.75 14.77
CA GLU A 79 11.46 14.69 14.36
C GLU A 79 10.73 13.49 14.97
N PRO A 80 9.39 13.56 15.12
CA PRO A 80 8.62 12.40 15.57
C PRO A 80 8.77 11.22 14.61
N TYR A 81 8.83 9.99 15.15
CA TYR A 81 8.85 8.77 14.33
C TYR A 81 7.71 8.72 13.30
N SER A 82 6.51 9.19 13.67
CA SER A 82 5.36 9.24 12.77
C SER A 82 5.61 10.08 11.51
N GLN A 83 6.41 11.16 11.61
CA GLN A 83 6.81 11.97 10.47
C GLN A 83 7.86 11.23 9.62
N ALA A 84 8.90 10.69 10.26
CA ALA A 84 9.98 9.98 9.59
C ALA A 84 9.47 8.75 8.81
N VAL A 85 8.68 7.89 9.47
CA VAL A 85 8.16 6.66 8.85
C VAL A 85 7.20 6.96 7.70
N ASN A 86 6.38 8.02 7.82
CA ASN A 86 5.48 8.43 6.74
C ASN A 86 6.25 8.85 5.49
N ALA A 87 7.33 9.62 5.65
CA ALA A 87 8.16 10.07 4.54
C ALA A 87 8.82 8.89 3.82
N ILE A 88 9.40 7.96 4.57
CA ILE A 88 10.07 6.77 4.02
C ILE A 88 9.08 5.83 3.33
N VAL A 89 7.95 5.50 3.97
CA VAL A 89 6.94 4.63 3.34
C VAL A 89 6.38 5.28 2.07
N LEU A 90 6.18 6.60 2.05
CA LEU A 90 5.74 7.32 0.86
C LEU A 90 6.78 7.22 -0.27
N ASP A 91 8.04 7.50 0.01
CA ASP A 91 9.09 7.48 -1.01
C ASP A 91 9.32 6.06 -1.56
N LEU A 92 9.22 5.05 -0.69
CA LEU A 92 9.26 3.66 -1.12
C LEU A 92 8.07 3.29 -2.00
N LEU A 93 6.84 3.67 -1.63
CA LEU A 93 5.68 3.41 -2.47
C LEU A 93 5.80 4.06 -3.85
N LYS A 94 6.31 5.30 -3.95
CA LYS A 94 6.59 5.93 -5.25
C LYS A 94 7.59 5.12 -6.07
N TRP A 95 8.62 4.59 -5.41
CA TRP A 95 9.60 3.75 -6.09
C TRP A 95 8.98 2.44 -6.58
N VAL A 96 8.17 1.76 -5.76
CA VAL A 96 7.52 0.51 -6.19
C VAL A 96 6.49 0.76 -7.31
N PHE A 97 5.78 1.90 -7.32
CA PHE A 97 4.89 2.25 -8.43
C PHE A 97 5.63 2.64 -9.72
N SER A 98 6.92 2.96 -9.65
CA SER A 98 7.72 3.34 -10.81
C SER A 98 8.26 2.16 -11.63
N ASP A 99 8.15 0.93 -11.10
CA ASP A 99 8.51 -0.28 -11.85
C ASP A 99 7.54 -0.46 -13.03
N GLU A 100 8.06 -0.68 -14.25
CA GLU A 100 7.21 -1.00 -15.41
C GLU A 100 6.33 -2.20 -15.05
N PRO A 101 4.99 -2.09 -15.19
CA PRO A 101 4.11 -3.15 -14.72
C PRO A 101 4.30 -4.38 -15.61
N PRO A 102 4.85 -5.49 -15.07
CA PRO A 102 5.13 -6.68 -15.86
C PRO A 102 3.84 -7.47 -16.11
N ALA A 103 4.00 -8.70 -16.60
CA ALA A 103 2.93 -9.66 -16.73
C ALA A 103 2.13 -9.85 -15.42
N ILE A 104 0.86 -10.21 -15.54
CA ILE A 104 -0.03 -10.49 -14.40
C ILE A 104 0.39 -11.83 -13.80
N GLU A 105 1.34 -11.79 -12.88
CA GLU A 105 1.98 -12.95 -12.25
C GLU A 105 2.19 -12.69 -10.75
N PRO A 106 2.33 -13.73 -9.91
CA PRO A 106 2.52 -13.56 -8.47
C PRO A 106 3.79 -12.77 -8.10
N THR A 107 4.79 -12.74 -8.98
CA THR A 107 6.05 -11.99 -8.78
C THR A 107 5.98 -10.56 -9.29
N ASN A 108 4.80 -10.10 -9.75
CA ASN A 108 4.63 -8.74 -10.26
C ASN A 108 4.76 -7.73 -9.11
N PRO A 109 5.83 -6.90 -9.09
CA PRO A 109 6.10 -5.97 -8.00
C PRO A 109 5.08 -4.83 -7.96
N TYR A 110 4.52 -4.43 -9.10
CA TYR A 110 3.47 -3.42 -9.19
C TYR A 110 2.18 -3.92 -8.51
N LEU A 111 1.74 -5.15 -8.80
CA LEU A 111 0.56 -5.74 -8.14
C LEU A 111 0.79 -6.01 -6.64
N ALA A 112 2.00 -6.41 -6.24
CA ALA A 112 2.36 -6.49 -4.82
C ALA A 112 2.29 -5.10 -4.16
N ALA A 113 2.72 -4.04 -4.84
CA ALA A 113 2.63 -2.66 -4.38
C ALA A 113 1.19 -2.25 -4.05
N ALA A 114 0.20 -2.69 -4.82
CA ALA A 114 -1.21 -2.43 -4.52
C ALA A 114 -1.62 -2.97 -3.15
N LEU A 115 -1.21 -4.21 -2.82
CA LEU A 115 -1.50 -4.82 -1.51
C LEU A 115 -0.77 -4.08 -0.39
N ILE A 116 0.52 -3.80 -0.59
CA ILE A 116 1.35 -3.07 0.40
C ILE A 116 0.73 -1.71 0.66
N SER A 117 0.41 -0.98 -0.40
CA SER A 117 -0.21 0.34 -0.32
C SER A 117 -1.56 0.29 0.39
N GLY A 118 -2.46 -0.64 -0.01
CA GLY A 118 -3.75 -0.79 0.65
C GLY A 118 -3.61 -1.13 2.13
N ALA A 119 -2.68 -2.03 2.46
CA ALA A 119 -2.36 -2.37 3.85
C ALA A 119 -1.88 -1.16 4.67
N CYS A 120 -1.00 -0.34 4.10
CA CYS A 120 -0.53 0.89 4.74
C CYS A 120 -1.69 1.85 5.03
N VAL A 121 -2.66 1.99 4.13
CA VAL A 121 -3.82 2.84 4.37
C VAL A 121 -4.73 2.24 5.42
N ARG A 122 -5.08 0.95 5.27
CA ARG A 122 -5.97 0.22 6.21
C ARG A 122 -5.49 0.36 7.65
N THR A 123 -4.19 0.21 7.87
CA THR A 123 -3.56 0.29 9.20
C THR A 123 -3.29 1.72 9.68
N GLY A 124 -3.43 2.73 8.81
CA GLY A 124 -3.05 4.10 9.10
C GLY A 124 -1.54 4.35 9.10
N LEU A 125 -0.73 3.43 8.57
CA LEU A 125 0.72 3.59 8.42
C LEU A 125 1.07 4.67 7.40
N CYS A 126 0.36 4.78 6.28
CA CYS A 126 0.60 5.83 5.30
C CYS A 126 -0.66 6.12 4.50
N ASN A 127 -0.93 7.41 4.27
CA ASN A 127 -1.95 7.87 3.35
C ASN A 127 -1.38 9.04 2.53
N SER A 128 -1.44 8.94 1.20
CA SER A 128 -0.90 9.95 0.29
C SER A 128 -1.74 10.12 -0.98
N SER A 129 -1.56 11.27 -1.64
CA SER A 129 -2.18 11.55 -2.93
C SER A 129 -1.65 10.66 -4.06
N VAL A 130 -0.41 10.15 -3.96
CA VAL A 130 0.16 9.22 -4.95
C VAL A 130 -0.66 7.93 -4.99
N GLN A 131 -0.94 7.37 -3.82
CA GLN A 131 -1.75 6.16 -3.69
C GLN A 131 -3.19 6.37 -4.21
N SER A 132 -3.81 7.52 -3.92
CA SER A 132 -5.10 7.91 -4.50
C SER A 132 -5.02 8.05 -6.03
N GLY A 133 -3.93 8.61 -6.55
CA GLY A 133 -3.64 8.72 -7.98
C GLY A 133 -3.70 7.36 -8.69
N GLU A 134 -3.03 6.34 -8.14
CA GLU A 134 -3.05 4.99 -8.70
C GLU A 134 -4.47 4.38 -8.75
N ILE A 135 -5.26 4.55 -7.69
CA ILE A 135 -6.64 4.06 -7.65
C ILE A 135 -7.49 4.78 -8.69
N THR A 136 -7.46 6.11 -8.69
CA THR A 136 -8.32 6.92 -9.55
C THR A 136 -7.98 6.77 -11.03
N ALA A 137 -6.69 6.59 -11.36
CA ALA A 137 -6.23 6.32 -12.72
C ALA A 137 -6.61 4.91 -13.17
N GLY A 138 -6.36 3.87 -12.35
CA GLY A 138 -6.73 2.49 -12.66
C GLY A 138 -8.25 2.25 -12.74
N LEU A 139 -9.03 2.95 -11.91
CA LEU A 139 -10.49 2.98 -12.00
C LEU A 139 -11.03 3.86 -13.14
N ARG A 140 -10.16 4.62 -13.83
CA ARG A 140 -10.53 5.47 -14.97
C ARG A 140 -11.60 6.50 -14.65
N PHE A 141 -11.54 7.06 -13.45
CA PHE A 141 -12.50 8.04 -12.99
C PHE A 141 -12.58 9.24 -13.95
N GLU A 142 -13.81 9.72 -14.19
CA GLU A 142 -14.03 10.89 -15.04
C GLU A 142 -13.28 12.11 -14.46
N GLY A 143 -12.77 12.96 -15.36
CA GLY A 143 -11.96 14.13 -14.99
C GLY A 143 -10.53 13.80 -14.56
N THR A 144 -10.15 12.53 -14.43
CA THR A 144 -8.73 12.14 -14.32
C THR A 144 -8.13 12.03 -15.71
N LYS A 145 -6.86 12.44 -15.86
CA LYS A 145 -6.10 12.35 -17.11
C LYS A 145 -5.61 10.91 -17.38
N TRP A 146 -6.37 9.90 -16.99
CA TRP A 146 -5.92 8.51 -17.03
C TRP A 146 -5.54 8.06 -18.44
N GLN A 147 -6.19 8.58 -19.48
CA GLN A 147 -5.85 8.30 -20.88
C GLN A 147 -4.48 8.86 -21.29
N GLU A 148 -4.03 9.93 -20.63
CA GLU A 148 -2.69 10.51 -20.85
C GLU A 148 -1.62 9.78 -20.03
N LEU A 149 -2.02 9.12 -18.94
CA LEU A 149 -1.13 8.49 -17.96
C LEU A 149 -0.93 6.99 -18.17
N ILE A 150 -1.94 6.29 -18.70
CA ILE A 150 -1.95 4.83 -18.83
C ILE A 150 -2.08 4.46 -20.31
N PRO A 151 -1.01 3.95 -20.93
CA PRO A 151 -1.07 3.33 -22.25
C PRO A 151 -2.12 2.21 -22.29
N ASN A 152 -2.77 2.01 -23.43
CA ASN A 152 -3.84 1.02 -23.58
C ASN A 152 -3.37 -0.40 -23.26
N GLU A 153 -2.09 -0.72 -23.51
CA GLU A 153 -1.46 -2.00 -23.19
C GLU A 153 -1.32 -2.25 -21.67
N LEU A 154 -1.32 -1.19 -20.85
CA LEU A 154 -1.23 -1.27 -19.38
C LEU A 154 -2.60 -1.15 -18.70
N ALA A 155 -3.65 -0.90 -19.48
CA ALA A 155 -5.03 -0.77 -19.03
C ALA A 155 -5.46 -1.85 -18.03
N GLU A 156 -5.19 -3.10 -18.37
CA GLU A 156 -5.61 -4.25 -17.59
C GLU A 156 -4.89 -4.33 -16.25
N VAL A 157 -3.55 -4.29 -16.26
CA VAL A 157 -2.74 -4.43 -15.05
C VAL A 157 -2.97 -3.24 -14.09
N CYS A 158 -3.18 -2.03 -14.62
CA CYS A 158 -3.56 -0.86 -13.80
C CYS A 158 -4.97 -0.99 -13.21
N ALA A 159 -5.93 -1.57 -13.95
CA ALA A 159 -7.26 -1.84 -13.41
C ALA A 159 -7.20 -2.89 -12.28
N ILE A 160 -6.45 -3.98 -12.48
CA ILE A 160 -6.22 -5.01 -11.43
C ILE A 160 -5.52 -4.38 -10.22
N HIS A 161 -4.50 -3.54 -10.43
CA HIS A 161 -3.81 -2.81 -9.37
C HIS A 161 -4.78 -1.97 -8.52
N ALA A 162 -5.61 -1.14 -9.17
CA ALA A 162 -6.60 -0.33 -8.45
C ALA A 162 -7.62 -1.19 -7.67
N VAL A 163 -8.08 -2.30 -8.25
CA VAL A 163 -8.99 -3.25 -7.59
C VAL A 163 -8.34 -3.89 -6.37
N LEU A 164 -7.09 -4.37 -6.49
CA LEU A 164 -6.30 -4.92 -5.38
C LEU A 164 -6.15 -3.89 -4.26
N HIS A 165 -5.79 -2.67 -4.62
CA HIS A 165 -5.56 -1.58 -3.68
C HIS A 165 -6.84 -1.23 -2.90
N LEU A 166 -7.99 -1.13 -3.58
CA LEU A 166 -9.31 -0.94 -2.96
C LEU A 166 -9.64 -2.04 -1.97
N LEU A 167 -9.53 -3.31 -2.42
CA LEU A 167 -9.83 -4.46 -1.57
C LEU A 167 -8.89 -4.51 -0.36
N ALA A 168 -7.60 -4.27 -0.55
CA ALA A 168 -6.58 -4.31 0.51
C ALA A 168 -6.68 -3.12 1.46
N GLY A 169 -7.15 -1.95 1.02
CA GLY A 169 -7.43 -0.82 1.89
C GLY A 169 -8.77 -0.90 2.60
N GLY A 170 -9.72 -1.61 1.99
CA GLY A 170 -11.05 -1.87 2.54
C GLY A 170 -11.82 -0.59 2.86
N SER A 171 -12.54 -0.62 3.98
CA SER A 171 -13.43 0.47 4.42
C SER A 171 -12.73 1.82 4.54
N ARG A 172 -11.45 1.84 4.94
CA ARG A 172 -10.69 3.06 5.19
C ARG A 172 -10.36 3.83 3.90
N ILE A 173 -9.95 3.13 2.85
CA ILE A 173 -9.81 3.75 1.52
C ILE A 173 -11.18 4.24 1.04
N TYR A 174 -12.19 3.37 1.12
CA TYR A 174 -13.51 3.62 0.54
C TYR A 174 -14.29 4.78 1.19
N ARG A 175 -14.27 4.90 2.53
CA ARG A 175 -15.15 5.83 3.28
C ARG A 175 -14.45 7.07 3.83
N GLU A 176 -13.17 6.96 4.18
CA GLU A 176 -12.50 7.97 5.01
C GLU A 176 -11.41 8.72 4.24
N GLU A 177 -10.49 7.97 3.65
CA GLU A 177 -9.21 8.49 3.20
C GLU A 177 -9.23 8.78 1.67
N GLN A 178 -8.39 8.06 0.92
CA GLN A 178 -7.96 8.37 -0.44
C GLN A 178 -9.05 8.65 -1.46
N ILE A 179 -10.21 8.01 -1.32
CA ILE A 179 -11.33 8.13 -2.27
C ILE A 179 -12.67 8.37 -1.57
N GLY A 180 -12.69 8.66 -0.27
CA GLY A 180 -13.94 8.89 0.47
C GLY A 180 -14.79 10.01 -0.15
N TYR A 181 -14.14 11.03 -0.70
CA TYR A 181 -14.79 12.14 -1.41
C TYR A 181 -15.36 11.77 -2.79
N ARG A 182 -15.01 10.59 -3.34
CA ARG A 182 -15.50 10.04 -4.63
C ARG A 182 -16.14 8.66 -4.46
N GLN A 183 -16.56 8.29 -3.25
CA GLN A 183 -17.10 6.96 -2.95
C GLN A 183 -18.25 6.53 -3.89
N ASN A 184 -19.07 7.49 -4.32
CA ASN A 184 -20.20 7.30 -5.22
C ASN A 184 -19.78 6.98 -6.67
N GLU A 185 -18.52 7.21 -7.03
CA GLU A 185 -17.97 6.92 -8.36
C GLU A 185 -17.32 5.54 -8.44
N VAL A 186 -16.96 4.94 -7.31
CA VAL A 186 -16.25 3.64 -7.23
C VAL A 186 -17.07 2.52 -7.87
N LEU A 187 -18.31 2.29 -7.41
CA LEU A 187 -19.13 1.20 -7.91
C LEU A 187 -19.45 1.35 -9.41
N PRO A 188 -19.87 2.53 -9.91
CA PRO A 188 -20.03 2.76 -11.35
C PRO A 188 -18.76 2.47 -12.15
N ALA A 189 -17.58 2.90 -11.67
CA ALA A 189 -16.32 2.65 -12.35
C ALA A 189 -15.96 1.17 -12.43
N LEU A 190 -16.11 0.42 -11.34
CA LEU A 190 -15.89 -1.03 -11.32
C LEU A 190 -16.82 -1.75 -12.31
N LYS A 191 -18.09 -1.35 -12.37
CA LYS A 191 -19.06 -1.89 -13.34
C LYS A 191 -18.68 -1.54 -14.78
N ALA A 192 -18.23 -0.31 -15.05
CA ALA A 192 -17.77 0.10 -16.36
C ALA A 192 -16.53 -0.70 -16.84
N ILE A 193 -15.58 -0.99 -15.95
CA ILE A 193 -14.42 -1.87 -16.24
C ILE A 193 -14.89 -3.27 -16.66
N ALA A 194 -15.90 -3.82 -15.97
CA ALA A 194 -16.47 -5.12 -16.30
C ALA A 194 -17.20 -5.10 -17.66
N GLU A 195 -18.07 -4.11 -17.89
CA GLU A 195 -18.85 -3.96 -19.12
C GLU A 195 -17.99 -3.74 -20.35
N GLN A 196 -16.91 -2.96 -20.22
CA GLN A 196 -15.96 -2.69 -21.30
C GLN A 196 -14.92 -3.82 -21.49
N ASN A 197 -14.97 -4.87 -20.66
CA ASN A 197 -14.03 -6.00 -20.68
C ASN A 197 -12.56 -5.52 -20.64
N VAL A 198 -12.27 -4.54 -19.78
CA VAL A 198 -10.91 -3.98 -19.62
C VAL A 198 -9.96 -5.01 -19.04
N ILE A 199 -10.43 -5.81 -18.08
CA ILE A 199 -9.68 -6.94 -17.52
C ILE A 199 -10.09 -8.19 -18.31
N VAL A 200 -9.13 -8.83 -18.98
CA VAL A 200 -9.36 -10.04 -19.80
C VAL A 200 -8.92 -11.31 -19.06
N ASN A 201 -7.93 -11.20 -18.17
CA ASN A 201 -7.43 -12.24 -17.30
C ASN A 201 -8.57 -12.81 -16.42
N PRO A 202 -8.80 -14.14 -16.43
CA PRO A 202 -9.93 -14.76 -15.70
C PRO A 202 -9.89 -14.51 -14.19
N GLU A 203 -8.72 -14.60 -13.57
CA GLU A 203 -8.54 -14.39 -12.13
C GLU A 203 -8.73 -12.91 -11.76
N GLY A 204 -8.24 -11.98 -12.60
CA GLY A 204 -8.49 -10.56 -12.49
C GLY A 204 -9.97 -10.20 -12.60
N LYS A 205 -10.74 -10.92 -13.44
CA LYS A 205 -12.21 -10.78 -13.48
C LYS A 205 -12.86 -11.23 -12.17
N GLN A 206 -12.41 -12.33 -11.58
CA GLN A 206 -12.91 -12.77 -10.27
C GLN A 206 -12.62 -11.73 -9.18
N LEU A 207 -11.42 -11.16 -9.19
CA LEU A 207 -11.03 -10.10 -8.29
C LEU A 207 -11.93 -8.85 -8.47
N LEU A 208 -12.19 -8.44 -9.71
CA LEU A 208 -13.11 -7.34 -10.00
C LEU A 208 -14.52 -7.61 -9.47
N GLN A 209 -15.04 -8.83 -9.61
CA GLN A 209 -16.34 -9.19 -9.06
C GLN A 209 -16.37 -9.11 -7.53
N ALA A 210 -15.30 -9.52 -6.85
CA ALA A 210 -15.18 -9.36 -5.41
C ALA A 210 -15.23 -7.87 -5.00
N ALA A 211 -14.51 -7.00 -5.71
CA ALA A 211 -14.56 -5.56 -5.43
C ALA A 211 -15.91 -4.93 -5.72
N ILE A 212 -16.62 -5.38 -6.76
CA ILE A 212 -18.01 -4.95 -7.02
C ILE A 212 -18.91 -5.35 -5.86
N ALA A 213 -18.83 -6.60 -5.38
CA ALA A 213 -19.64 -7.08 -4.27
C ALA A 213 -19.37 -6.29 -2.98
N GLU A 214 -18.10 -6.00 -2.66
CA GLU A 214 -17.75 -5.14 -1.52
C GLU A 214 -18.28 -3.71 -1.72
N ALA A 215 -18.11 -3.13 -2.91
CA ALA A 215 -18.61 -1.79 -3.21
C ALA A 215 -20.14 -1.68 -3.13
N GLU A 216 -20.89 -2.73 -3.46
CA GLU A 216 -22.37 -2.79 -3.33
C GLU A 216 -22.83 -2.76 -1.87
N THR A 217 -22.02 -3.32 -0.96
CA THR A 217 -22.26 -3.22 0.48
C THR A 217 -21.56 -2.02 1.11
N GLY A 218 -20.81 -1.23 0.33
CA GLY A 218 -20.05 -0.09 0.79
C GLY A 218 -18.83 -0.46 1.64
N PHE A 219 -18.21 -1.62 1.40
CA PHE A 219 -17.05 -2.15 2.14
C PHE A 219 -17.33 -2.25 3.65
N GLU A 220 -18.41 -2.93 4.03
CA GLU A 220 -18.76 -3.13 5.46
C GLU A 220 -17.77 -4.03 6.20
N ARG A 221 -17.02 -4.87 5.49
CA ARG A 221 -16.05 -5.80 6.08
C ARG A 221 -14.77 -5.81 5.27
N ASP A 222 -13.65 -5.92 5.98
CA ASP A 222 -12.36 -6.06 5.33
C ASP A 222 -12.09 -7.53 4.98
N ILE A 223 -11.73 -7.80 3.73
CA ILE A 223 -11.26 -9.12 3.30
C ILE A 223 -9.79 -9.29 3.73
N PRO A 224 -9.41 -10.46 4.27
CA PRO A 224 -8.01 -10.78 4.54
C PRO A 224 -7.14 -10.69 3.28
N LEU A 225 -5.94 -10.11 3.38
CA LEU A 225 -5.06 -9.92 2.22
C LEU A 225 -4.66 -11.23 1.55
N ALA A 226 -4.51 -12.31 2.33
CA ALA A 226 -4.26 -13.65 1.79
C ALA A 226 -5.39 -14.12 0.88
N ASP A 227 -6.65 -13.85 1.25
CA ASP A 227 -7.81 -14.22 0.45
C ASP A 227 -7.90 -13.35 -0.81
N ILE A 228 -7.62 -12.03 -0.70
CA ILE A 228 -7.54 -11.12 -1.86
C ILE A 228 -6.48 -11.60 -2.85
N TRP A 229 -5.27 -11.90 -2.37
CA TRP A 229 -4.16 -12.35 -3.21
C TRP A 229 -4.46 -13.68 -3.90
N LYS A 230 -5.09 -14.61 -3.17
CA LYS A 230 -5.48 -15.93 -3.68
C LYS A 230 -6.56 -15.88 -4.75
N ILE A 231 -7.43 -14.86 -4.75
CA ILE A 231 -8.40 -14.68 -5.85
C ILE A 231 -7.66 -14.43 -7.18
N LEU A 232 -6.59 -13.63 -7.14
CA LEU A 232 -5.82 -13.29 -8.33
C LEU A 232 -4.78 -14.37 -8.69
N PHE A 233 -4.23 -15.04 -7.69
CA PHE A 233 -3.18 -16.05 -7.83
C PHE A 233 -3.49 -17.31 -6.98
N PRO A 234 -4.39 -18.18 -7.46
CA PRO A 234 -4.90 -19.34 -6.70
C PRO A 234 -3.91 -20.48 -6.48
#